data_AF-Q6Y9B5-F1
#
_entry.id   AF-Q6Y9B5-F1
#
_cell.length_a   1.000
_cell.length_b   1.000
_cell.length_c   1.000
_cell.angle_alpha   90.00
_cell.angle_beta   90.00
_cell.angle_gamma   90.00
#
_symmetry.space_group_name_H-M   'P 1'
#
loop_
_entity.id
_entity.type
_entity.pdbx_description
1 polymer ?
#
loop_
_entity_poly.entity_id
_entity_poly.type
_entity_poly.pdbx_seq_one_letter_code
_entity_poly.pdbx_strand_id
1 'polypeptide(L)' 'MREKNVSNFDVVIFGVTGNLSRRKLIPSLFNLYKDGHISNFRIIGIPHEEALLIEELNIYVKDSLWA' A
#
# COMPACT_ATOMS: atom_id res chain seq x y z
N MET A 1 -15.92 1.39 -19.69
CA MET A 1 -15.74 0.87 -18.32
C MET A 1 -16.91 1.36 -17.47
N ARG A 2 -17.65 0.49 -16.79
CA ARG A 2 -18.64 0.93 -15.78
C ARG A 2 -17.85 1.34 -14.54
N GLU A 3 -18.00 2.58 -14.09
CA GLU A 3 -17.51 2.99 -12.78
C GLU A 3 -18.17 2.11 -11.73
N LYS A 4 -17.39 1.22 -11.10
CA LYS A 4 -17.85 0.56 -9.89
C LYS A 4 -17.88 1.64 -8.81
N ASN A 5 -19.05 1.84 -8.19
CA ASN A 5 -19.18 2.65 -6.99
C ASN A 5 -18.42 1.95 -5.86
N VAL A 6 -17.12 2.23 -5.75
CA VAL A 6 -16.29 1.78 -4.64
C VAL A 6 -16.33 2.86 -3.58
N SER A 7 -16.78 2.50 -2.38
CA SER A 7 -16.74 3.39 -1.21
C SER A 7 -15.30 3.73 -0.85
N ASN A 8 -15.04 4.96 -0.44
CA ASN A 8 -13.72 5.36 0.08
C ASN A 8 -13.40 4.59 1.38
N PHE A 9 -12.13 4.23 1.57
CA PHE A 9 -11.66 3.58 2.79
C PHE A 9 -10.19 3.88 3.09
N ASP A 10 -9.80 3.73 4.34
CA ASP A 10 -8.41 3.76 4.79
C ASP A 10 -7.90 2.33 5.00
N VAL A 11 -6.66 2.05 4.59
CA VAL A 11 -5.93 0.82 4.88
C VAL A 11 -4.81 1.10 5.86
N VAL A 12 -4.91 0.55 7.05
CA VAL A 12 -3.88 0.72 8.09
C VAL A 12 -3.02 -0.55 8.16
N ILE A 13 -1.71 -0.42 7.90
CA ILE A 13 -0.76 -1.54 7.90
C ILE A 13 0.22 -1.38 9.05
N PHE A 14 0.09 -2.21 10.07
CA PHE A 14 1.10 -2.38 11.11
C PHE A 14 2.22 -3.28 10.61
N GLY A 15 3.48 -2.91 10.86
CA GLY A 15 4.63 -3.57 10.28
C GLY A 15 4.73 -3.34 8.77
N VAL A 16 4.48 -2.11 8.31
CA VAL A 16 4.51 -1.76 6.88
C VAL A 16 5.88 -2.02 6.23
N THR A 17 6.96 -2.01 7.02
CA THR A 17 8.34 -2.33 6.61
C THR A 17 8.67 -3.83 6.65
N GLY A 18 7.71 -4.67 7.02
CA GLY A 18 7.88 -6.12 7.05
C GLY A 18 7.91 -6.75 5.65
N ASN A 19 8.57 -7.90 5.54
CA ASN A 19 8.72 -8.63 4.28
C ASN A 19 7.37 -8.96 3.62
N LEU A 20 6.35 -9.30 4.40
CA LEU A 20 4.99 -9.58 3.89
C LEU A 20 4.36 -8.35 3.25
N SER A 21 4.49 -7.19 3.89
CA SER A 21 3.95 -5.92 3.41
C SER A 21 4.55 -5.56 2.04
N ARG A 22 5.88 -5.68 1.92
CA ARG A 22 6.62 -5.41 0.67
C ARG A 22 6.31 -6.42 -0.43
N ARG A 23 6.35 -7.71 -0.13
CA ARG A 23 6.28 -8.73 -1.19
C ARG A 23 4.86 -9.08 -1.61
N LYS A 24 3.85 -8.77 -0.79
CA LYS A 24 2.47 -9.22 -1.00
C LYS A 24 1.45 -8.10 -0.83
N LEU A 25 1.39 -7.44 0.34
CA LEU A 25 0.28 -6.52 0.62
C LEU A 25 0.28 -5.30 -0.31
N ILE A 26 1.40 -4.57 -0.38
CA ILE A 26 1.50 -3.35 -1.20
C ILE A 26 1.33 -3.67 -2.70
N PRO A 27 2.01 -4.69 -3.27
CA PRO A 27 1.80 -5.07 -4.67
C PRO A 27 0.36 -5.50 -4.97
N SER A 28 -0.28 -6.26 -4.08
CA SER A 28 -1.68 -6.70 -4.28
C SER A 28 -2.66 -5.52 -4.24
N LEU A 29 -2.48 -4.56 -3.33
CA LEU A 29 -3.29 -3.34 -3.30
C LEU A 29 -3.12 -2.51 -4.59
N PHE A 30 -1.89 -2.42 -5.11
CA PHE A 30 -1.64 -1.73 -6.38
C PHE A 30 -2.30 -2.44 -7.56
N ASN A 31 -2.25 -3.77 -7.62
CA ASN A 31 -2.94 -4.54 -8.66
C ASN A 31 -4.46 -4.36 -8.58
N LEU A 32 -5.06 -4.42 -7.38
CA LEU A 32 -6.50 -4.15 -7.18
C LEU A 32 -6.89 -2.75 -7.65
N TYR A 33 -6.03 -1.74 -7.43
CA TYR A 33 -6.24 -0.40 -7.94
C TYR A 33 -6.16 -0.34 -9.47
N LYS A 34 -5.13 -0.94 -10.07
CA LYS A 34 -4.96 -0.99 -11.53
C LYS A 34 -6.13 -1.69 -12.24
N ASP A 35 -6.65 -2.74 -11.63
CA ASP A 35 -7.77 -3.52 -12.16
C ASP A 35 -9.13 -2.86 -11.88
N GLY A 36 -9.16 -1.70 -11.20
CA GLY A 36 -10.37 -0.94 -10.90
C GLY A 36 -11.29 -1.61 -9.87
N HIS A 37 -10.76 -2.53 -9.07
CA HIS A 37 -11.48 -3.16 -7.96
C HIS A 37 -11.59 -2.26 -6.74
N ILE A 38 -10.58 -1.40 -6.54
CA ILE A 38 -10.58 -0.37 -5.51
C ILE A 38 -10.25 1.00 -6.13
N SER A 39 -10.81 2.06 -5.57
CA SER A 39 -10.53 3.44 -5.95
C SER A 39 -10.67 4.35 -4.72
N ASN A 40 -10.08 5.55 -4.76
CA ASN A 40 -10.16 6.56 -3.71
C ASN A 40 -9.87 6.03 -2.29
N PHE A 41 -8.71 5.41 -2.11
CA PHE A 41 -8.25 4.89 -0.82
C PHE A 41 -6.91 5.51 -0.42
N ARG A 42 -6.60 5.45 0.88
CA ARG A 42 -5.30 5.87 1.43
C ARG A 42 -4.68 4.72 2.22
N ILE A 43 -3.36 4.58 2.13
CA ILE A 43 -2.59 3.65 2.96
C ILE A 43 -1.92 4.45 4.09
N ILE A 44 -2.08 3.98 5.33
CA ILE A 44 -1.43 4.49 6.52
C ILE A 44 -0.52 3.38 7.05
N GLY A 45 0.79 3.55 6.88
CA GLY A 45 1.79 2.58 7.32
C GLY A 45 2.33 2.91 8.71
N ILE A 46 2.36 1.92 9.60
CA ILE A 46 2.95 2.01 10.94
C ILE A 46 4.13 1.03 10.98
N PRO A 47 5.38 1.49 10.97
CA PRO A 47 6.55 0.61 11.08
C PRO A 47 6.69 0.05 12.51
N HIS A 48 7.42 -1.06 12.65
CA HIS A 48 7.82 -1.57 13.98
C HIS A 48 8.96 -0.77 14.60
N GLU A 49 9.83 -0.20 13.75
CA GLU A 49 10.97 0.60 14.19
C GLU A 49 10.55 2.07 14.27
N GLU A 50 10.83 2.70 15.41
CA GLU A 50 10.44 4.08 15.71
C GLU A 50 11.13 5.12 14.80
N ALA A 51 12.26 4.77 14.18
CA ALA A 51 13.15 5.68 13.49
C ALA A 51 13.18 5.49 11.96
N LEU A 52 12.03 5.19 11.33
CA LEU A 52 11.95 5.20 9.86
C LEU A 52 11.55 6.58 9.35
N LEU A 53 12.37 7.20 8.52
CA LEU A 53 12.01 8.46 7.87
C LEU A 53 10.96 8.21 6.78
N ILE A 54 10.04 9.16 6.60
CA ILE A 54 8.97 9.07 5.59
C ILE A 54 9.54 8.88 4.17
N GLU A 55 10.72 9.43 3.89
CA GLU A 55 11.40 9.27 2.60
C GLU A 55 11.83 7.83 2.33
N GLU A 56 12.35 7.14 3.35
CA GLU A 56 12.76 5.73 3.27
C GLU A 56 11.55 4.84 3.03
N LEU A 57 10.42 5.15 3.65
CA LEU A 57 9.16 4.42 3.43
C LEU A 57 8.66 4.55 1.99
N ASN A 58 8.80 5.73 1.37
CA ASN A 58 8.39 5.95 -0.01
C ASN A 58 9.27 5.16 -1.00
N ILE A 59 10.57 5.12 -0.77
CA ILE A 59 11.49 4.28 -1.57
C ILE A 59 11.11 2.81 -1.41
N TYR A 60 10.87 2.38 -0.17
CA TYR A 60 10.47 1.01 0.14
C TYR A 60 9.18 0.57 -0.59
N VAL A 61 8.16 1.43 -0.59
CA VAL A 61 6.91 1.20 -1.33
C VAL A 61 7.16 1.13 -2.83
N LYS A 62 7.94 2.06 -3.39
CA LYS A 62 8.26 2.04 -4.83
C LYS A 62 8.95 0.74 -5.22
N ASP A 63 9.98 0.34 -4.49
CA ASP A 63 10.72 -0.90 -4.74
C ASP A 63 9.84 -2.14 -4.67
N SER A 64 8.79 -2.11 -3.85
CA SER A 64 7.84 -3.22 -3.73
C SER A 64 7.04 -3.45 -5.02
N LEU A 65 6.81 -2.42 -5.84
CA LEU A 65 6.00 -2.51 -7.06
C LEU A 65 6.74 -3.10 -8.25
N TRP A 66 8.08 -3.14 -8.19
CA TRP A 66 8.95 -3.62 -9.27
C TRP A 66 9.69 -4.93 -8.91
N ALA A 67 9.37 -5.53 -7.76
CA ALA A 67 10.01 -6.73 -7.23
C ALA A 67 9.29 -8.03 -7.61
#